data_AF-A0A661TGI9-F1
#
_entry.id   AF-A0A661TGI9-F1
#
_cell.length_a   1.000
_cell.length_b   1.000
_cell.length_c   1.000
_cell.angle_alpha   90.00
_cell.angle_beta   90.00
_cell.angle_gamma   90.00
#
_symmetry.space_group_name_H-M   'P 1'
#
loop_
_entity.id
_entity.type
_entity.pdbx_description
1 polymer ?
#
loop_
_entity_poly.entity_id
_entity_poly.type
_entity_poly.pdbx_seq_one_letter_code
_entity_poly.pdbx_strand_id
1 'polypeptide(L)'
;MDFSENRQLLNDHRVWIISRGRYTRLDLSKVYEGLQTAFVIEYGISDLARYLINPEPIEIRKKLIGCEIRYVRSFPDKVRQRLRQAFPPGFSRLFKDGKIHAETLLTETDQSGPYLKDKGLRMHIEKIRSELRAYDPILKRLAGLEMSEISTIMGICEDMGGNRSMLNLKGTIEEKISYVATYLTKEVGVVLEKAHVSNGFFEMSGFDFSRYNPDNSHRLIKFYVNGTPRICVIGPDGRVEFWVEDCALINQMQLLEYSIRANPKFSRSLSLCAKGEAKALRLLFKKQLEIDYTKSPLPDLYRNLFETYRIETNKKNAIMRSLRNFQIGILFNYVPESHGGRKKPFTNVSVIHDVKALEPIKADLPEIYSIIKRMASASEAGRFYLLDSMKGYAND
;
A
#
# COMPACT_ATOMS: atom_id res chain seq x y z
N MET A 1 31.22 -8.55 -17.38
CA MET A 1 30.64 -7.20 -17.36
C MET A 1 30.82 -6.65 -15.97
N ASP A 2 31.62 -5.59 -15.85
CA ASP A 2 32.03 -5.02 -14.58
C ASP A 2 30.87 -4.20 -13.97
N PHE A 3 30.48 -4.53 -12.74
CA PHE A 3 29.30 -3.96 -12.04
C PHE A 3 29.60 -2.59 -11.40
N SER A 4 30.75 -2.00 -11.73
CA SER A 4 31.32 -0.80 -11.11
C SER A 4 30.87 0.51 -11.78
N GLU A 5 30.47 0.49 -13.05
CA GLU A 5 30.26 1.72 -13.84
C GLU A 5 28.87 2.40 -13.67
N ASN A 6 27.91 1.79 -12.97
CA ASN A 6 26.58 2.40 -12.77
C ASN A 6 26.43 3.28 -11.51
N ARG A 7 27.52 3.59 -10.80
CA ARG A 7 27.44 4.41 -9.57
C ARG A 7 27.39 5.92 -9.81
N GLN A 8 27.65 6.41 -11.02
CA GLN A 8 27.84 7.85 -11.29
C GLN A 8 26.66 8.57 -11.99
N LEU A 9 25.44 8.00 -11.98
CA LEU A 9 24.23 8.66 -12.51
C LEU A 9 23.08 8.80 -11.48
N LEU A 10 23.39 8.85 -10.19
CA LEU A 10 22.40 9.07 -9.13
C LEU A 10 22.41 10.53 -8.67
N ASN A 11 21.62 11.34 -9.38
CA ASN A 11 21.22 12.72 -9.07
C ASN A 11 20.72 12.93 -7.62
N ASP A 12 20.77 14.19 -7.18
CA ASP A 12 20.26 14.89 -5.97
C ASP A 12 18.92 14.45 -5.33
N HIS A 13 18.24 13.42 -5.81
CA HIS A 13 16.91 12.99 -5.34
C HIS A 13 16.89 11.51 -4.96
N ARG A 14 17.87 11.11 -4.14
CA ARG A 14 18.01 9.73 -3.69
C ARG A 14 17.01 9.45 -2.58
N VAL A 15 15.84 8.91 -2.94
CA VAL A 15 14.92 8.34 -1.96
C VAL A 15 15.60 7.17 -1.26
N TRP A 16 15.60 7.19 0.07
CA TRP A 16 16.06 6.10 0.93
C TRP A 16 15.06 5.92 2.09
N ILE A 17 15.15 4.80 2.80
CA ILE A 17 14.17 4.35 3.79
C ILE A 17 14.83 4.15 5.15
N ILE A 18 15.78 3.22 5.24
CA ILE A 18 16.41 2.83 6.51
C ILE A 18 17.89 2.53 6.31
N SER A 19 18.71 2.95 7.27
CA SER A 19 20.14 2.65 7.28
C SER A 19 20.41 1.19 7.66
N ARG A 20 21.69 0.78 7.59
CA ARG A 20 22.13 -0.41 8.32
C ARG A 20 22.07 -0.14 9.82
N GLY A 21 21.68 -1.16 10.58
CA GLY A 21 21.67 -1.10 12.05
C GLY A 21 23.09 -1.01 12.59
N ARG A 22 23.30 -0.11 13.55
CA ARG A 22 24.56 0.06 14.27
C ARG A 22 24.36 -0.32 15.72
N TYR A 23 25.18 -1.24 16.22
CA TYR A 23 25.19 -1.55 17.63
C TYR A 23 25.84 -0.40 18.38
N THR A 24 25.12 0.19 19.33
CA THR A 24 25.59 1.31 20.12
C THR A 24 25.11 1.19 21.56
N ARG A 25 25.78 1.89 22.47
CA ARG A 25 25.38 1.99 23.87
C ARG A 25 24.64 3.30 24.04
N LEU A 26 23.38 3.24 24.48
CA LEU A 26 22.52 4.41 24.65
C LEU A 26 21.99 4.48 26.08
N ASP A 27 21.91 5.70 26.62
CA ASP A 27 21.11 5.99 27.80
C ASP A 27 19.63 5.93 27.44
N LEU A 28 18.90 5.00 28.05
CA LEU A 28 17.48 4.74 27.86
C LEU A 28 16.62 5.23 29.04
N SER A 29 17.20 5.96 29.99
CA SER A 29 16.47 6.49 31.15
C SER A 29 15.25 7.34 30.78
N LYS A 30 15.31 8.03 29.63
CA LYS A 30 14.22 8.84 29.05
C LYS A 30 13.29 8.06 28.11
N VAL A 31 13.62 6.82 27.80
CA VAL A 31 12.92 5.97 26.81
C VAL A 31 12.12 4.87 27.50
N TYR A 32 12.70 4.23 28.53
CA TYR A 32 12.09 3.11 29.22
C TYR A 32 12.43 3.17 30.71
N GLU A 33 11.39 3.21 31.55
CA GLU A 33 11.57 3.28 33.01
C GLU A 33 12.30 2.04 33.53
N GLY A 34 13.26 2.27 34.44
CA GLY A 34 14.08 1.20 35.01
C GLY A 34 15.24 0.71 34.13
N LEU A 35 15.44 1.27 32.93
CA LEU A 35 16.56 0.91 32.05
C LEU A 35 17.49 2.11 31.83
N GLN A 36 18.62 2.15 32.53
CA GLN A 36 19.58 3.26 32.40
C GLN A 36 20.39 3.18 31.12
N THR A 37 21.24 2.17 30.93
CA THR A 37 22.07 2.09 29.74
C THR A 37 22.05 0.67 29.17
N ALA A 38 21.71 0.54 27.89
CA ALA A 38 21.67 -0.74 27.21
C ALA A 38 22.39 -0.70 25.86
N PHE A 39 22.78 -1.88 25.39
CA PHE A 39 23.15 -2.06 23.99
C PHE A 39 21.88 -2.06 23.14
N VAL A 40 21.84 -1.17 22.17
CA VAL A 40 20.74 -1.00 21.23
C VAL A 40 21.24 -1.17 19.81
N ILE A 41 20.33 -1.50 18.91
CA ILE A 41 20.54 -1.39 17.47
C ILE A 41 19.90 -0.08 17.03
N GLU A 42 20.73 0.86 16.60
CA GLU A 42 20.31 2.16 16.10
C GLU A 42 20.26 2.18 14.57
N TYR A 43 19.18 2.74 14.05
CA TYR A 43 18.91 2.95 12.64
C TYR A 43 18.67 4.44 12.39
N GLY A 44 19.22 4.96 11.30
CA GLY A 44 18.67 6.16 10.66
C GLY A 44 17.47 5.74 9.80
N ILE A 45 16.37 6.49 9.86
CA ILE A 45 15.21 6.32 8.98
C ILE A 45 14.87 7.65 8.31
N SER A 46 14.39 7.60 7.06
CA SER A 46 13.98 8.80 6.34
C SER A 46 12.59 9.28 6.76
N ASP A 47 12.17 10.47 6.30
CA ASP A 47 10.80 10.97 6.46
C ASP A 47 9.75 9.96 5.94
N LEU A 48 10.05 9.30 4.82
CA LEU A 48 9.15 8.31 4.24
C LEU A 48 9.06 7.06 5.11
N ALA A 49 10.18 6.57 5.63
CA ALA A 49 10.16 5.43 6.54
C ALA A 49 9.43 5.75 7.84
N ARG A 50 9.66 6.95 8.41
CA ARG A 50 8.93 7.45 9.59
C ARG A 50 7.43 7.46 9.33
N TYR A 51 6.97 7.97 8.18
CA TYR A 51 5.57 7.91 7.78
C TYR A 51 5.02 6.48 7.70
N LEU A 52 5.75 5.55 7.08
CA LEU A 52 5.29 4.17 6.86
C LEU A 52 5.09 3.39 8.16
N ILE A 53 5.90 3.66 9.18
CA ILE A 53 5.87 2.96 10.47
C ILE A 53 5.17 3.75 11.58
N ASN A 54 4.72 4.98 11.31
CA ASN A 54 4.00 5.80 12.29
C ASN A 54 2.63 5.13 12.61
N PRO A 55 2.31 4.86 13.88
CA PRO A 55 1.02 4.31 14.29
C PRO A 55 -0.12 5.35 14.26
N GLU A 56 0.18 6.63 14.04
CA GLU A 56 -0.83 7.69 14.05
C GLU A 56 -1.73 7.69 12.81
N PRO A 57 -3.00 8.15 12.96
CA PRO A 57 -3.92 8.31 11.85
C PRO A 57 -3.40 9.25 10.76
N ILE A 58 -3.70 8.89 9.51
CA ILE A 58 -3.37 9.70 8.34
C ILE A 58 -4.64 10.09 7.60
N GLU A 59 -4.68 11.29 7.02
CA GLU A 59 -5.74 11.71 6.11
C GLU A 59 -5.27 11.54 4.67
N ILE A 60 -6.08 10.86 3.85
CA ILE A 60 -5.87 10.74 2.41
C ILE A 60 -7.02 11.41 1.65
N ARG A 61 -6.74 11.86 0.43
CA ARG A 61 -7.76 12.45 -0.45
C ARG A 61 -8.32 11.40 -1.40
N LYS A 62 -9.63 11.25 -1.42
CA LYS A 62 -10.35 10.43 -2.41
C LYS A 62 -11.50 11.22 -3.02
N LYS A 63 -11.93 10.87 -4.23
CA LYS A 63 -13.08 11.49 -4.87
C LYS A 63 -14.36 10.81 -4.38
N LEU A 64 -15.36 11.55 -3.90
CA LEU A 64 -16.68 10.98 -3.61
C LEU A 64 -17.44 10.81 -4.92
N ILE A 65 -17.76 9.57 -5.31
CA ILE A 65 -18.40 9.25 -6.60
C ILE A 65 -19.82 8.69 -6.45
N GLY A 66 -20.32 8.61 -5.22
CA GLY A 66 -21.65 8.06 -4.97
C GLY A 66 -21.89 7.73 -3.51
N CYS A 67 -22.93 6.91 -3.27
CA CYS A 67 -23.28 6.41 -1.95
C CYS A 67 -24.00 5.05 -2.01
N GLU A 68 -23.95 4.30 -0.90
CA GLU A 68 -24.79 3.15 -0.63
C GLU A 68 -25.81 3.53 0.44
N ILE A 69 -27.09 3.35 0.14
CA ILE A 69 -28.22 3.58 1.03
C ILE A 69 -28.66 2.21 1.56
N ARG A 70 -28.73 2.06 2.87
CA ARG A 70 -29.23 0.84 3.51
C ARG A 70 -30.56 1.13 4.19
N TYR A 71 -31.58 0.36 3.86
CA TYR A 71 -32.93 0.55 4.39
C TYR A 71 -33.13 -0.19 5.72
N VAL A 72 -33.97 0.37 6.59
CA VAL A 72 -34.44 -0.26 7.83
C VAL A 72 -35.17 -1.54 7.46
N ARG A 73 -34.88 -2.64 8.16
CA ARG A 73 -35.63 -3.89 7.96
C ARG A 73 -37.10 -3.66 8.30
N SER A 74 -37.99 -3.91 7.34
CA SER A 74 -39.42 -4.03 7.61
C SER A 74 -39.63 -5.21 8.58
N PHE A 75 -39.95 -4.88 9.84
CA PHE A 75 -40.27 -5.73 10.99
C PHE A 75 -39.14 -6.16 11.95
N PRO A 76 -39.30 -5.92 13.28
CA PRO A 76 -38.40 -6.44 14.31
C PRO A 76 -38.52 -7.98 14.44
N ASP A 77 -37.38 -8.66 14.50
CA ASP A 77 -37.25 -10.13 14.46
C ASP A 77 -38.12 -10.86 15.51
N LYS A 78 -38.36 -10.25 16.67
CA LYS A 78 -39.23 -10.80 17.74
C LYS A 78 -40.70 -10.97 17.32
N VAL A 79 -41.24 -10.04 16.52
CA VAL A 79 -42.62 -10.10 16.02
C VAL A 79 -42.73 -11.16 14.92
N ARG A 80 -41.71 -11.25 14.07
CA ARG A 80 -41.58 -12.28 13.03
C ARG A 80 -41.48 -13.69 13.62
N GLN A 81 -40.77 -13.85 14.73
CA GLN A 81 -40.64 -15.13 15.44
C GLN A 81 -41.97 -15.56 16.07
N ARG A 82 -42.74 -14.62 16.64
CA ARG A 82 -44.09 -14.88 17.16
C ARG A 82 -45.09 -15.21 16.04
N LEU A 83 -45.02 -14.54 14.90
CA LEU A 83 -45.86 -14.86 13.74
C LEU A 83 -45.50 -16.22 13.13
N ARG A 84 -44.21 -16.58 13.04
CA ARG A 84 -43.78 -17.92 12.62
C ARG A 84 -44.30 -19.04 13.53
N GLN A 85 -44.52 -18.76 14.82
CA GLN A 85 -45.10 -19.71 15.79
C GLN A 85 -46.63 -19.79 15.69
N ALA A 86 -47.29 -18.79 15.10
CA ALA A 86 -48.75 -18.71 15.00
C ALA A 86 -49.33 -19.27 13.69
N PHE A 87 -48.49 -19.62 12.69
CA PHE A 87 -48.94 -20.13 11.39
C PHE A 87 -48.54 -21.60 11.14
N PRO A 88 -49.34 -22.37 10.37
CA PRO A 88 -49.09 -23.80 10.12
C PRO A 88 -47.75 -24.08 9.40
N PRO A 89 -47.14 -25.26 9.65
CA PRO A 89 -45.87 -25.64 9.04
C PRO A 89 -46.07 -25.88 7.53
N GLY A 90 -45.69 -24.87 6.75
CA GLY A 90 -45.86 -24.81 5.29
C GLY A 90 -45.81 -23.36 4.77
N PHE A 91 -46.24 -22.40 5.59
CA PHE A 91 -46.18 -20.95 5.28
C PHE A 91 -44.79 -20.31 5.54
N SER A 92 -43.85 -21.03 6.15
CA SER A 92 -42.50 -20.54 6.44
C SER A 92 -41.69 -20.15 5.19
N ARG A 93 -42.06 -20.68 4.01
CA ARG A 93 -41.46 -20.33 2.71
C ARG A 93 -41.82 -18.92 2.21
N LEU A 94 -42.89 -18.29 2.71
CA LEU A 94 -43.26 -16.90 2.37
C LEU A 94 -42.37 -15.86 3.07
N PHE A 95 -41.76 -16.22 4.20
CA PHE A 95 -40.87 -15.34 4.94
C PHE A 95 -39.42 -15.63 4.58
N LYS A 96 -39.02 -15.25 3.35
CA LYS A 96 -37.62 -15.18 2.93
C LYS A 96 -36.81 -14.41 3.98
N ASP A 97 -35.64 -14.94 4.34
CA ASP A 97 -34.66 -14.22 5.16
C ASP A 97 -34.43 -12.84 4.55
N GLY A 98 -34.68 -11.80 5.35
CA GLY A 98 -34.61 -10.42 4.89
C GLY A 98 -33.17 -10.06 4.56
N LYS A 99 -32.79 -10.18 3.29
CA LYS A 99 -31.62 -9.48 2.75
C LYS A 99 -31.80 -7.99 3.09
N ILE A 100 -30.78 -7.39 3.68
CA ILE A 100 -30.72 -5.94 3.83
C ILE A 100 -30.87 -5.37 2.41
N HIS A 101 -31.97 -4.66 2.15
CA HIS A 101 -32.11 -3.94 0.90
C HIS A 101 -31.10 -2.80 0.95
N ALA A 102 -30.14 -2.85 0.05
CA ALA A 102 -29.16 -1.78 -0.17
C ALA A 102 -29.32 -1.30 -1.61
N GLU A 103 -29.32 0.02 -1.78
CA GLU A 103 -29.33 0.70 -3.07
C GLU A 103 -28.02 1.44 -3.24
N THR A 104 -27.36 1.25 -4.38
CA THR A 104 -26.08 1.89 -4.69
C THR A 104 -26.29 2.92 -5.79
N LEU A 105 -25.97 4.17 -5.48
CA LEU A 105 -26.01 5.28 -6.41
C LEU A 105 -24.59 5.67 -6.78
N LEU A 106 -24.23 5.55 -8.05
CA LEU A 106 -22.89 5.84 -8.56
C LEU A 106 -22.97 6.77 -9.76
N THR A 107 -22.02 7.70 -9.84
CA THR A 107 -21.91 8.56 -11.02
C THR A 107 -21.46 7.70 -12.22
N GLU A 108 -22.25 7.66 -13.28
CA GLU A 108 -21.95 6.89 -14.50
C GLU A 108 -20.83 7.49 -15.35
N THR A 109 -20.39 8.72 -15.05
CA THR A 109 -19.38 9.40 -15.84
C THR A 109 -17.98 9.09 -15.34
N ASP A 110 -17.17 8.52 -16.22
CA ASP A 110 -15.72 8.66 -16.19
C ASP A 110 -15.39 10.16 -16.39
N GLN A 111 -15.50 10.91 -15.29
CA GLN A 111 -15.32 12.37 -15.27
C GLN A 111 -13.85 12.79 -15.36
N SER A 112 -12.96 11.86 -15.72
CA SER A 112 -11.61 12.12 -16.23
C SER A 112 -11.72 12.88 -17.56
N GLY A 113 -12.25 14.10 -17.53
CA GLY A 113 -12.17 15.00 -18.67
C GLY A 113 -10.71 15.14 -19.10
N PRO A 114 -10.44 15.43 -20.38
CA PRO A 114 -9.08 15.65 -20.83
C PRO A 114 -8.39 16.67 -19.92
N TYR A 115 -7.12 16.48 -19.62
CA TYR A 115 -6.37 17.45 -18.81
C TYR A 115 -6.39 18.80 -19.53
N LEU A 116 -7.09 19.77 -18.94
CA LEU A 116 -7.19 21.13 -19.48
C LEU A 116 -6.03 21.92 -18.92
N LYS A 117 -5.00 22.13 -19.75
CA LYS A 117 -3.84 22.97 -19.41
C LYS A 117 -4.27 24.42 -19.15
N ASP A 118 -5.34 24.86 -19.80
CA ASP A 118 -5.90 26.21 -19.66
C ASP A 118 -6.78 26.32 -18.39
N LYS A 119 -6.38 27.23 -17.49
CA LYS A 119 -7.10 27.47 -16.23
C LYS A 119 -8.49 28.08 -16.45
N GLY A 120 -8.64 28.95 -17.44
CA GLY A 120 -9.90 29.62 -17.77
C GLY A 120 -10.93 28.62 -18.30
N LEU A 121 -10.53 27.78 -19.25
CA LEU A 121 -11.35 26.70 -19.78
C LEU A 121 -11.75 25.71 -18.68
N ARG A 122 -10.82 25.35 -17.80
CA ARG A 122 -11.12 24.48 -16.64
C ARG A 122 -12.18 25.11 -15.73
N MET A 123 -12.05 26.39 -15.38
CA MET A 123 -13.06 27.07 -14.57
C MET A 123 -14.41 27.16 -15.30
N HIS A 124 -14.40 27.36 -16.61
CA HIS A 124 -15.63 27.42 -17.40
C HIS A 124 -16.36 26.07 -17.43
N ILE A 125 -15.65 24.96 -17.63
CA ILE A 125 -16.24 23.62 -17.59
C ILE A 125 -16.76 23.27 -16.19
N GLU A 126 -16.04 23.67 -15.14
CA GLU A 126 -16.54 23.52 -13.76
C GLU A 126 -17.80 24.36 -13.50
N LYS A 127 -17.91 25.55 -14.08
CA LYS A 127 -19.14 26.36 -14.02
C LYS A 127 -20.31 25.65 -14.70
N ILE A 128 -20.12 25.12 -15.91
CA ILE A 128 -21.15 24.35 -16.63
C ILE A 128 -21.59 23.13 -15.79
N ARG A 129 -20.63 22.37 -15.23
CA ARG A 129 -20.93 21.23 -14.35
C ARG A 129 -21.74 21.65 -13.12
N SER A 130 -21.43 22.80 -12.54
CA SER A 130 -22.17 23.35 -11.41
C SER A 130 -23.61 23.70 -11.76
N GLU A 131 -23.85 24.30 -12.95
CA GLU A 131 -25.20 24.64 -13.41
C GLU A 131 -26.04 23.39 -13.75
N LEU A 132 -25.40 22.35 -14.28
CA LEU A 132 -26.06 21.07 -14.59
C LEU A 132 -26.35 20.19 -13.37
N ARG A 133 -25.84 20.55 -12.19
CA ARG A 133 -25.94 19.77 -10.97
C ARG A 133 -27.38 19.46 -10.56
N ALA A 134 -28.33 20.37 -10.79
CA ALA A 134 -29.76 20.16 -10.49
C ALA A 134 -30.38 19.00 -11.29
N TYR A 135 -29.76 18.59 -12.39
CA TYR A 135 -30.21 17.49 -13.24
C TYR A 135 -29.55 16.15 -12.90
N ASP A 136 -28.64 16.10 -11.93
CA ASP A 136 -27.95 14.88 -11.52
C ASP A 136 -28.94 13.84 -10.97
N PRO A 137 -29.04 12.64 -11.57
CA PRO A 137 -29.97 11.61 -11.13
C PRO A 137 -29.77 11.17 -9.68
N ILE A 138 -28.53 11.18 -9.19
CA ILE A 138 -28.21 10.81 -7.80
C ILE A 138 -28.79 11.85 -6.87
N LEU A 139 -28.62 13.14 -7.17
CA LEU A 139 -29.14 14.21 -6.34
C LEU A 139 -30.67 14.22 -6.32
N LYS A 140 -31.31 13.96 -7.47
CA LYS A 140 -32.77 13.79 -7.53
C LYS A 140 -33.24 12.60 -6.71
N ARG A 141 -32.54 11.47 -6.80
CA ARG A 141 -32.88 10.28 -6.02
C ARG A 141 -32.73 10.52 -4.53
N LEU A 142 -31.64 11.16 -4.09
CA LEU A 142 -31.38 11.53 -2.71
C LEU A 142 -32.44 12.49 -2.14
N ALA A 143 -32.89 13.46 -2.93
CA ALA A 143 -33.93 14.41 -2.52
C ALA A 143 -35.31 13.76 -2.35
N GLY A 144 -35.56 12.64 -3.02
CA GLY A 144 -36.82 11.88 -2.95
C GLY A 144 -36.80 10.70 -1.98
N LEU A 145 -35.83 10.63 -1.05
CA LEU A 145 -35.74 9.55 -0.07
C LEU A 145 -36.66 9.77 1.13
N GLU A 146 -37.41 8.72 1.49
CA GLU A 146 -38.15 8.60 2.74
C GLU A 146 -37.16 8.34 3.90
N MET A 147 -36.79 9.38 4.65
CA MET A 147 -35.76 9.30 5.70
C MET A 147 -36.08 8.26 6.79
N SER A 148 -37.37 8.07 7.08
CA SER A 148 -37.86 7.10 8.09
C SER A 148 -37.56 5.65 7.72
N GLU A 149 -37.34 5.35 6.45
CA GLU A 149 -37.05 4.02 5.93
C GLU A 149 -35.55 3.73 5.85
N ILE A 150 -34.68 4.69 6.16
CA ILE A 150 -33.23 4.58 5.99
C ILE A 150 -32.54 4.26 7.32
N SER A 151 -31.76 3.18 7.31
CA SER A 151 -30.92 2.81 8.46
C SER A 151 -29.59 3.58 8.46
N THR A 152 -28.96 3.74 7.29
CA THR A 152 -27.71 4.49 7.13
C THR A 152 -27.42 4.78 5.67
N ILE A 153 -26.58 5.78 5.44
CA ILE A 153 -25.97 6.10 4.16
C ILE A 153 -24.46 6.09 4.34
N MET A 154 -23.75 5.49 3.39
CA MET A 154 -22.29 5.51 3.33
C MET A 154 -21.87 6.12 2.01
N GLY A 155 -20.83 6.96 2.02
CA GLY A 155 -20.23 7.46 0.79
C GLY A 155 -19.49 6.34 0.05
N ILE A 156 -19.39 6.46 -1.28
CA ILE A 156 -18.51 5.62 -2.09
C ILE A 156 -17.42 6.53 -2.66
N CYS A 157 -16.19 6.27 -2.26
CA CYS A 157 -15.03 7.03 -2.67
C CYS A 157 -14.17 6.24 -3.66
N GLU A 158 -13.65 6.92 -4.67
CA GLU A 158 -12.70 6.39 -5.65
C GLU A 158 -11.33 7.06 -5.47
N ASP A 159 -10.26 6.26 -5.48
CA ASP A 159 -8.90 6.79 -5.48
C ASP A 159 -8.36 7.04 -6.90
N MET A 160 -7.16 7.65 -6.99
CA MET A 160 -6.52 7.93 -8.27
C MET A 160 -6.16 6.69 -9.09
N GLY A 161 -6.19 5.50 -8.48
CA GLY A 161 -6.00 4.22 -9.16
C GLY A 161 -7.33 3.55 -9.57
N GLY A 162 -8.47 4.23 -9.43
CA GLY A 162 -9.79 3.71 -9.78
C GLY A 162 -10.40 2.76 -8.73
N ASN A 163 -9.76 2.58 -7.58
CA ASN A 163 -10.27 1.66 -6.57
C ASN A 163 -11.34 2.32 -5.73
N ARG A 164 -12.44 1.61 -5.51
CA ARG A 164 -13.58 2.09 -4.73
C ARG A 164 -13.52 1.60 -3.29
N SER A 165 -13.96 2.45 -2.38
CA SER A 165 -14.02 2.16 -0.95
C SER A 165 -15.19 2.87 -0.29
N MET A 166 -15.74 2.28 0.77
CA MET A 166 -16.84 2.88 1.53
C MET A 166 -16.31 3.93 2.49
N LEU A 167 -17.02 5.05 2.59
CA LEU A 167 -16.78 6.11 3.55
C LEU A 167 -17.92 6.14 4.56
N ASN A 168 -17.61 5.85 5.82
CA ASN A 168 -18.56 5.98 6.91
C ASN A 168 -18.81 7.46 7.19
N LEU A 169 -20.03 7.90 6.91
CA LEU A 169 -20.47 9.26 7.19
C LEU A 169 -20.96 9.36 8.64
N LYS A 170 -20.59 10.43 9.34
CA LYS A 170 -21.09 10.76 10.68
C LYS A 170 -22.35 11.63 10.57
N GLY A 171 -23.14 11.69 11.63
CA GLY A 171 -24.34 12.52 11.69
C GLY A 171 -25.66 11.79 11.43
N THR A 172 -26.75 12.54 11.40
CA THR A 172 -28.11 12.07 11.09
C THR A 172 -28.25 11.68 9.61
N ILE A 173 -29.37 11.06 9.21
CA ILE A 173 -29.59 10.71 7.80
C ILE A 173 -29.62 11.96 6.92
N GLU A 174 -30.23 13.04 7.42
CA GLU A 174 -30.30 14.35 6.75
C GLU A 174 -28.90 14.92 6.51
N GLU A 175 -28.04 14.89 7.54
CA GLU A 175 -26.66 15.36 7.44
C GLU A 175 -25.85 14.51 6.44
N LYS A 176 -26.07 13.19 6.42
CA LYS A 176 -25.42 12.30 5.45
C LYS A 176 -25.88 12.56 4.01
N ILE A 177 -27.18 12.77 3.79
CA ILE A 177 -27.73 13.17 2.48
C ILE A 177 -27.11 14.49 2.04
N SER A 178 -27.10 15.49 2.92
CA SER A 178 -26.52 16.81 2.64
C SER A 178 -25.03 16.73 2.33
N TYR A 179 -24.28 15.89 3.05
CA TYR A 179 -22.87 15.64 2.79
C TYR A 179 -22.66 15.06 1.38
N VAL A 180 -23.35 13.96 1.05
CA VAL A 180 -23.23 13.36 -0.30
C VAL A 180 -23.63 14.37 -1.36
N ALA A 181 -24.75 15.07 -1.18
CA ALA A 181 -25.21 16.08 -2.12
C ALA A 181 -24.19 17.20 -2.34
N THR A 182 -23.53 17.65 -1.27
CA THR A 182 -22.55 18.76 -1.29
C THR A 182 -21.20 18.37 -1.87
N TYR A 183 -20.75 17.13 -1.60
CA TYR A 183 -19.41 16.65 -1.93
C TYR A 183 -19.36 15.65 -3.08
N LEU A 184 -20.50 15.28 -3.69
CA LEU A 184 -20.53 14.45 -4.89
C LEU A 184 -19.58 15.04 -5.94
N THR A 185 -18.76 14.16 -6.53
CA THR A 185 -17.67 14.43 -7.48
C THR A 185 -16.50 15.27 -6.98
N LYS A 186 -16.45 15.64 -5.70
CA LYS A 186 -15.34 16.40 -5.11
C LYS A 186 -14.36 15.48 -4.37
N GLU A 187 -13.14 15.98 -4.17
CA GLU A 187 -12.18 15.35 -3.26
C GLU A 187 -12.62 15.57 -1.80
N VAL A 188 -12.57 14.49 -1.02
CA VAL A 188 -12.90 14.45 0.40
C VAL A 188 -11.76 13.80 1.18
N GLY A 189 -11.61 14.21 2.43
CA GLY A 189 -10.67 13.59 3.38
C GLY A 189 -11.20 12.25 3.87
N VAL A 190 -10.35 11.22 3.84
CA VAL A 190 -10.62 9.91 4.43
C VAL A 190 -9.51 9.63 5.43
N VAL A 191 -9.87 9.43 6.68
CA VAL A 191 -8.92 9.12 7.74
C VAL A 191 -8.71 7.61 7.80
N LEU A 192 -7.46 7.19 7.71
CA LEU A 192 -7.02 5.82 7.98
C LEU A 192 -6.37 5.78 9.36
N GLU A 193 -6.44 4.63 10.03
CA GLU A 193 -5.85 4.45 11.36
C GLU A 193 -4.33 4.66 11.36
N LYS A 194 -3.65 4.26 10.28
CA LYS A 194 -2.22 4.47 10.03
C LYS A 194 -1.88 4.16 8.57
N ALA A 195 -0.66 4.47 8.13
CA ALA A 195 -0.19 4.18 6.76
C ALA A 195 -0.12 2.68 6.46
N HIS A 196 0.28 1.86 7.43
CA HIS A 196 0.27 0.39 7.32
C HIS A 196 -1.12 -0.17 7.62
N VAL A 197 -1.90 -0.45 6.58
CA VAL A 197 -3.32 -0.83 6.73
C VAL A 197 -3.48 -2.32 7.06
N SER A 198 -2.74 -3.21 6.40
CA SER A 198 -2.78 -4.66 6.70
C SER A 198 -1.66 -5.41 5.97
N ASN A 199 -1.17 -6.54 6.51
CA ASN A 199 -0.37 -7.56 5.80
C ASN A 199 0.58 -7.05 4.69
N GLY A 200 1.45 -6.09 5.01
CA GLY A 200 2.44 -5.54 4.08
C GLY A 200 1.87 -4.57 3.04
N PHE A 201 0.64 -4.11 3.19
CA PHE A 201 0.00 -3.07 2.40
C PHE A 201 0.13 -1.72 3.11
N PHE A 202 0.72 -0.76 2.40
CA PHE A 202 0.90 0.62 2.85
C PHE A 202 0.22 1.60 1.90
N GLU A 203 -0.54 2.51 2.48
CA GLU A 203 -1.11 3.66 1.79
C GLU A 203 -0.05 4.75 1.65
N MET A 204 0.27 5.14 0.42
CA MET A 204 1.33 6.12 0.13
C MET A 204 0.75 7.50 -0.22
N SER A 205 -0.54 7.59 -0.55
CA SER A 205 -1.16 8.85 -1.00
C SER A 205 -1.28 9.91 0.10
N GLY A 206 -1.13 9.53 1.37
CA GLY A 206 -1.06 10.45 2.51
C GLY A 206 0.32 11.09 2.71
N PHE A 207 1.38 10.61 2.05
CA PHE A 207 2.71 11.18 2.17
C PHE A 207 2.95 12.31 1.17
N ASP A 208 3.34 13.49 1.68
CA ASP A 208 3.68 14.63 0.84
C ASP A 208 5.12 14.52 0.29
N PHE A 209 5.26 13.86 -0.86
CA PHE A 209 6.54 13.71 -1.55
C PHE A 209 7.19 15.05 -1.95
N SER A 210 6.43 16.15 -2.06
CA SER A 210 7.01 17.46 -2.40
C SER A 210 7.86 18.05 -1.27
N ARG A 211 7.65 17.57 -0.04
CA ARG A 211 8.42 17.94 1.15
C ARG A 211 9.52 16.94 1.49
N TYR A 212 9.67 15.88 0.71
CA TYR A 212 10.68 14.86 0.98
C TYR A 212 12.08 15.46 0.84
N ASN A 213 12.85 15.42 1.93
CA ASN A 213 14.25 15.80 1.92
C ASN A 213 15.12 14.55 2.18
N PRO A 214 16.01 14.15 1.25
CA PRO A 214 16.89 13.01 1.47
C PRO A 214 17.90 13.21 2.61
N ASP A 215 18.19 14.45 3.01
CA ASP A 215 19.11 14.74 4.11
C ASP A 215 18.46 14.64 5.50
N ASN A 216 17.12 14.67 5.56
CA ASN A 216 16.40 14.45 6.80
C ASN A 216 16.56 12.99 7.24
N SER A 217 16.95 12.80 8.50
CA SER A 217 17.02 11.49 9.14
C SER A 217 16.48 11.55 10.56
N HIS A 218 15.71 10.54 10.92
CA HIS A 218 15.22 10.30 12.27
C HIS A 218 15.92 9.09 12.87
N ARG A 219 15.91 8.98 14.19
CA ARG A 219 16.56 7.89 14.91
C ARG A 219 15.52 6.86 15.32
N LEU A 220 15.68 5.64 14.83
CA LEU A 220 14.92 4.47 15.27
C LEU A 220 15.84 3.57 16.07
N ILE A 221 15.44 3.19 17.28
CA ILE A 221 16.21 2.28 18.12
C ILE A 221 15.42 1.00 18.38
N LYS A 222 16.14 -0.12 18.37
CA LYS A 222 15.66 -1.44 18.76
C LYS A 222 16.50 -1.95 19.92
N PHE A 223 15.86 -2.34 21.01
CA PHE A 223 16.52 -2.87 22.20
C PHE A 223 15.69 -4.02 22.79
N TYR A 224 16.20 -4.70 23.81
CA TYR A 224 15.54 -5.87 24.39
C TYR A 224 15.25 -5.64 25.87
N VAL A 225 14.03 -5.98 26.27
CA VAL A 225 13.60 -6.00 27.68
C VAL A 225 13.05 -7.39 27.94
N ASN A 226 13.64 -8.12 28.89
CA ASN A 226 13.24 -9.50 29.23
C ASN A 226 13.15 -10.41 27.98
N GLY A 227 14.12 -10.32 27.08
CA GLY A 227 14.16 -11.08 25.82
C GLY A 227 13.18 -10.62 24.74
N THR A 228 12.30 -9.66 25.02
CA THR A 228 11.33 -9.12 24.07
C THR A 228 11.88 -7.87 23.38
N PRO A 229 11.87 -7.80 22.04
CA PRO A 229 12.29 -6.59 21.34
C PRO A 229 11.31 -5.44 21.58
N ARG A 230 11.86 -4.26 21.85
CA ARG A 230 11.16 -2.98 21.92
C ARG A 230 11.75 -2.07 20.86
N ILE A 231 10.89 -1.38 20.11
CA ILE A 231 11.29 -0.55 18.98
C ILE A 231 10.56 0.79 19.08
N CYS A 232 11.29 1.88 18.97
CA CYS A 232 10.71 3.22 18.98
C CYS A 232 11.51 4.19 18.10
N VAL A 233 10.83 5.22 17.63
CA VAL A 233 11.46 6.42 17.07
C VAL A 233 11.69 7.41 18.20
N ILE A 234 12.91 7.94 18.29
CA ILE A 234 13.29 8.93 19.29
C ILE A 234 13.47 10.29 18.63
N GLY A 235 12.95 11.31 19.28
CA GLY A 235 13.00 12.68 18.82
C GLY A 235 14.33 13.36 19.13
N PRO A 236 14.53 14.61 18.65
CA PRO A 236 15.75 15.38 18.88
C PRO A 236 16.05 15.63 20.37
N ASP A 237 15.02 15.65 21.22
CA ASP A 237 15.12 15.83 22.67
C ASP A 237 15.49 14.53 23.44
N GLY A 238 15.63 13.42 22.71
CA GLY A 238 15.94 12.10 23.23
C GLY A 238 14.74 11.39 23.86
N ARG A 239 13.51 11.91 23.71
CA ARG A 239 12.28 11.24 24.16
C ARG A 239 11.71 10.38 23.04
N VAL A 240 10.84 9.44 23.42
CA VAL A 240 10.09 8.64 22.46
C VAL A 240 9.08 9.52 21.74
N GLU A 241 9.16 9.57 20.41
CA GLU A 241 8.10 10.15 19.58
C GLU A 241 6.95 9.17 19.46
N PHE A 242 7.24 7.92 19.07
CA PHE A 242 6.25 6.84 19.02
C PHE A 242 6.91 5.46 19.09
N TRP A 243 6.12 4.48 19.53
CA TRP A 243 6.49 3.08 19.56
C TRP A 243 6.12 2.38 18.25
N VAL A 244 6.95 1.44 17.82
CA VAL A 244 6.65 0.54 16.69
C VAL A 244 6.26 -0.81 17.26
N GLU A 245 4.98 -1.16 17.12
CA GLU A 245 4.40 -2.36 17.71
C GLU A 245 4.83 -3.64 17.01
N ASP A 246 4.95 -3.61 15.67
CA ASP A 246 5.26 -4.77 14.86
C ASP A 246 6.72 -4.74 14.35
N CYS A 247 7.53 -5.65 14.89
CA CYS A 247 8.93 -5.82 14.47
C CYS A 247 9.06 -6.18 12.98
N ALA A 248 8.04 -6.79 12.37
CA ALA A 248 8.07 -7.13 10.95
C ALA A 248 8.11 -5.89 10.05
N LEU A 249 7.66 -4.72 10.53
CA LEU A 249 7.76 -3.47 9.79
C LEU A 249 9.21 -3.06 9.54
N ILE A 250 10.11 -3.27 10.50
CA ILE A 250 11.53 -2.94 10.32
C ILE A 250 12.14 -3.85 9.26
N ASN A 251 11.75 -5.12 9.22
CA ASN A 251 12.16 -6.04 8.16
C ASN A 251 11.66 -5.54 6.80
N GLN A 252 10.39 -5.14 6.69
CA GLN A 252 9.83 -4.58 5.46
C GLN A 252 10.56 -3.30 5.01
N MET A 253 10.92 -2.41 5.94
CA MET A 253 11.71 -1.22 5.63
C MET A 253 13.09 -1.58 5.07
N GLN A 254 13.76 -2.57 5.64
CA GLN A 254 15.05 -3.06 5.14
C GLN A 254 14.92 -3.68 3.74
N LEU A 255 13.85 -4.44 3.49
CA LEU A 255 13.57 -5.02 2.18
C LEU A 255 13.25 -3.94 1.13
N LEU A 256 12.55 -2.88 1.52
CA LEU A 256 12.26 -1.73 0.66
C LEU A 256 13.54 -0.97 0.29
N GLU A 257 14.37 -0.66 1.28
CA GLU A 257 15.69 -0.05 1.06
C GLU A 257 16.53 -0.89 0.09
N TYR A 258 16.54 -2.21 0.28
CA TYR A 258 17.24 -3.11 -0.62
C TYR A 258 16.69 -3.03 -2.05
N SER A 259 15.36 -3.05 -2.21
CA SER A 259 14.72 -2.93 -3.52
C SER A 259 15.05 -1.62 -4.22
N ILE A 260 15.06 -0.50 -3.49
CA ILE A 260 15.45 0.80 -4.03
C ILE A 260 16.90 0.77 -4.51
N ARG A 261 17.82 0.19 -3.74
CA ARG A 261 19.24 0.12 -4.12
C ARG A 261 19.52 -0.84 -5.27
N ALA A 262 18.84 -1.98 -5.30
CA ALA A 262 19.12 -3.06 -6.23
C ALA A 262 18.33 -2.93 -7.55
N ASN A 263 17.19 -2.23 -7.55
CA ASN A 263 16.32 -2.09 -8.72
C ASN A 263 16.25 -0.62 -9.19
N PRO A 264 17.01 -0.24 -10.24
CA PRO A 264 17.00 1.12 -10.78
C PRO A 264 15.62 1.59 -11.26
N LYS A 265 14.77 0.69 -11.79
CA LYS A 265 13.41 1.05 -12.23
C LYS A 265 12.52 1.43 -11.05
N PHE A 266 12.64 0.69 -9.95
CA PHE A 266 11.94 0.96 -8.70
C PHE A 266 12.41 2.27 -8.05
N SER A 267 13.73 2.47 -7.96
CA SER A 267 14.32 3.74 -7.50
C SER A 267 13.82 4.93 -8.32
N ARG A 268 13.85 4.81 -9.65
CA ARG A 268 13.42 5.87 -10.56
C ARG A 268 11.96 6.25 -10.32
N SER A 269 11.05 5.30 -10.10
CA SER A 269 9.64 5.63 -9.83
C SER A 269 9.43 6.40 -8.53
N LEU A 270 10.19 6.10 -7.48
CA LEU A 270 10.12 6.88 -6.24
C LEU A 270 10.70 8.28 -6.45
N SER A 271 11.80 8.40 -7.20
CA SER A 271 12.36 9.70 -7.57
C SER A 271 11.39 10.53 -8.42
N LEU A 272 10.59 9.93 -9.30
CA LEU A 272 9.52 10.66 -10.00
C LEU A 272 8.51 11.26 -9.02
N CYS A 273 8.16 10.53 -7.97
CA CYS A 273 7.25 11.03 -6.94
C CYS A 273 7.87 12.17 -6.14
N ALA A 274 9.13 12.01 -5.71
CA ALA A 274 9.88 13.06 -5.00
C ALA A 274 10.06 14.35 -5.83
N LYS A 275 10.10 14.24 -7.16
CA LYS A 275 10.15 15.39 -8.09
C LYS A 275 8.79 16.02 -8.39
N GLY A 276 7.69 15.46 -7.88
CA GLY A 276 6.33 15.87 -8.23
C GLY A 276 5.90 15.49 -9.64
N GLU A 277 6.67 14.65 -10.34
CA GLU A 277 6.36 14.14 -11.69
C GLU A 277 5.40 12.93 -11.64
N ALA A 278 5.12 12.41 -10.44
CA ALA A 278 4.20 11.32 -10.19
C ALA A 278 3.57 11.43 -8.80
N LYS A 279 2.42 10.79 -8.62
CA LYS A 279 1.79 10.58 -7.31
C LYS A 279 1.94 9.13 -6.88
N ALA A 280 2.50 8.92 -5.70
CA ALA A 280 2.55 7.61 -5.08
C ALA A 280 1.15 7.20 -4.61
N LEU A 281 0.77 5.95 -4.89
CA LEU A 281 -0.50 5.40 -4.43
C LEU A 281 -0.28 4.42 -3.30
N ARG A 282 0.45 3.33 -3.56
CA ARG A 282 0.46 2.18 -2.67
C ARG A 282 1.79 1.45 -2.72
N LEU A 283 2.16 0.86 -1.61
CA LEU A 283 3.27 -0.08 -1.52
C LEU A 283 2.75 -1.41 -0.96
N LEU A 284 3.16 -2.53 -1.55
CA LEU A 284 2.70 -3.85 -1.15
C LEU A 284 3.84 -4.86 -1.08
N PHE A 285 3.92 -5.60 0.02
CA PHE A 285 4.82 -6.73 0.22
C PHE A 285 4.03 -8.04 0.11
N LYS A 286 4.34 -8.87 -0.88
CA LYS A 286 3.73 -10.19 -1.09
C LYS A 286 4.76 -11.29 -0.87
N LYS A 287 4.51 -12.21 0.08
CA LYS A 287 5.38 -13.38 0.34
C LYS A 287 5.27 -14.47 -0.72
N GLN A 288 4.25 -14.44 -1.57
CA GLN A 288 4.12 -15.36 -2.70
C GLN A 288 3.57 -14.57 -3.88
N LEU A 289 4.35 -14.52 -4.96
CA LEU A 289 3.88 -14.07 -6.24
C LEU A 289 3.41 -15.30 -7.02
N GLU A 290 2.38 -15.14 -7.85
CA GLU A 290 1.92 -16.19 -8.76
C GLU A 290 2.85 -16.34 -9.98
N ILE A 291 4.16 -16.12 -9.80
CA ILE A 291 5.15 -16.34 -10.84
C ILE A 291 5.61 -17.78 -10.74
N ASP A 292 5.20 -18.57 -11.72
CA ASP A 292 5.69 -19.93 -11.90
C ASP A 292 6.82 -19.91 -12.94
N TYR A 293 8.07 -19.80 -12.48
CA TYR A 293 9.22 -19.81 -13.38
C TYR A 293 9.37 -21.11 -14.17
N THR A 294 8.65 -22.20 -13.83
CA THR A 294 8.57 -23.39 -14.69
C THR A 294 7.75 -23.17 -15.96
N LYS A 295 6.94 -22.11 -15.99
CA LYS A 295 6.04 -21.73 -17.10
C LYS A 295 6.33 -20.34 -17.66
N SER A 296 7.03 -19.50 -16.91
CA SER A 296 7.43 -18.15 -17.30
C SER A 296 8.91 -18.09 -17.72
N PRO A 297 9.33 -17.08 -18.48
CA PRO A 297 10.74 -16.87 -18.80
C PRO A 297 11.59 -16.80 -17.53
N LEU A 298 12.73 -17.49 -17.55
CA LEU A 298 13.69 -17.42 -16.45
C LEU A 298 14.28 -16.01 -16.34
N PRO A 299 14.48 -15.50 -15.11
CA PRO A 299 15.16 -14.23 -14.88
C PRO A 299 16.56 -14.27 -15.47
N ASP A 300 17.00 -13.13 -16.04
CA ASP A 300 18.28 -13.02 -16.76
C ASP A 300 19.46 -13.50 -15.92
N LEU A 301 19.44 -13.24 -14.61
CA LEU A 301 20.42 -13.72 -13.65
C LEU A 301 20.65 -15.24 -13.76
N TYR A 302 19.57 -16.02 -13.70
CA TYR A 302 19.65 -17.48 -13.75
C TYR A 302 19.85 -18.00 -15.16
N ARG A 303 19.32 -17.31 -16.19
CA ARG A 303 19.60 -17.65 -17.59
C ARG A 303 21.11 -17.61 -17.86
N ASN A 304 21.75 -16.51 -17.50
CA ASN A 304 23.19 -16.31 -17.66
C ASN A 304 24.01 -17.34 -16.85
N LEU A 305 23.61 -17.63 -15.61
CA LEU A 305 24.29 -18.65 -14.79
C LEU A 305 24.14 -20.05 -15.39
N PHE A 306 22.96 -20.42 -15.87
CA PHE A 306 22.72 -21.75 -16.46
C PHE A 306 23.48 -21.97 -17.76
N GLU A 307 23.60 -20.92 -18.58
CA GLU A 307 24.42 -20.93 -19.79
C GLU A 307 25.91 -21.02 -19.47
N THR A 308 26.40 -20.17 -18.55
CA THR A 308 27.82 -20.12 -18.17
C THR A 308 28.32 -21.43 -17.57
N TYR A 309 27.55 -22.04 -16.67
CA TYR A 309 27.95 -23.25 -15.95
C TYR A 309 27.43 -24.55 -16.60
N ARG A 310 26.76 -24.47 -17.75
CA ARG A 310 26.19 -25.63 -18.48
C ARG A 310 25.41 -26.59 -17.57
N ILE A 311 24.55 -26.02 -16.73
CA ILE A 311 23.79 -26.79 -15.74
C ILE A 311 22.82 -27.76 -16.44
N GLU A 312 22.73 -29.00 -15.97
CA GLU A 312 21.80 -30.01 -16.50
C GLU A 312 20.33 -29.67 -16.20
N THR A 313 19.41 -30.08 -17.08
CA THR A 313 17.97 -29.79 -16.99
C THR A 313 17.34 -30.17 -15.66
N ASN A 314 17.73 -31.32 -15.08
CA ASN A 314 17.20 -31.78 -13.79
C ASN A 314 17.58 -30.83 -12.65
N LYS A 315 18.82 -30.34 -12.65
CA LYS A 315 19.31 -29.35 -11.67
C LYS A 315 18.66 -27.98 -11.90
N LYS A 316 18.45 -27.55 -13.14
CA LYS A 316 17.68 -26.32 -13.45
C LYS A 316 16.28 -26.38 -12.85
N ASN A 317 15.57 -27.49 -13.04
CA ASN A 317 14.22 -27.68 -12.50
C ASN A 317 14.18 -27.65 -10.96
N ALA A 318 15.18 -28.22 -10.29
CA ALA A 318 15.30 -28.17 -8.83
C ALA A 318 15.46 -26.72 -8.33
N ILE A 319 16.33 -25.93 -8.98
CA ILE A 319 16.52 -24.50 -8.67
C ILE A 319 15.19 -23.76 -8.83
N MET A 320 14.51 -23.93 -9.96
CA MET A 320 13.26 -23.24 -10.27
C MET A 320 12.16 -23.52 -9.25
N ARG A 321 12.03 -24.77 -8.80
CA ARG A 321 11.09 -25.12 -7.72
C ARG A 321 11.48 -24.46 -6.39
N SER A 322 12.77 -24.42 -6.08
CA SER A 322 13.26 -23.85 -4.82
C SER A 322 13.06 -22.33 -4.75
N LEU A 323 13.25 -21.65 -5.88
CA LEU A 323 13.00 -20.21 -6.02
C LEU A 323 11.57 -19.83 -5.60
N ARG A 324 10.56 -20.65 -5.90
CA ARG A 324 9.15 -20.36 -5.58
C ARG A 324 8.87 -20.15 -4.09
N ASN A 325 9.63 -20.81 -3.20
CA ASN A 325 9.28 -20.91 -1.77
C ASN A 325 9.80 -19.76 -0.89
N PHE A 326 10.68 -18.92 -1.42
CA PHE A 326 11.35 -17.85 -0.66
C PHE A 326 11.39 -16.52 -1.42
N GLN A 327 10.43 -16.34 -2.32
CA GLN A 327 10.23 -15.08 -3.05
C GLN A 327 9.48 -14.07 -2.18
N ILE A 328 9.82 -12.80 -2.33
CA ILE A 328 9.04 -11.68 -1.82
C ILE A 328 8.89 -10.69 -2.96
N GLY A 329 7.66 -10.34 -3.30
CA GLY A 329 7.34 -9.26 -4.22
C GLY A 329 7.17 -7.96 -3.47
N ILE A 330 7.83 -6.91 -3.94
CA ILE A 330 7.64 -5.54 -3.46
C ILE A 330 7.08 -4.73 -4.63
N LEU A 331 5.82 -4.33 -4.51
CA LEU A 331 5.06 -3.66 -5.54
C LEU A 331 4.87 -2.20 -5.15
N PHE A 332 5.26 -1.27 -6.02
CA PHE A 332 5.03 0.14 -5.86
C PHE A 332 4.12 0.65 -6.97
N ASN A 333 2.96 1.18 -6.57
CA ASN A 333 1.95 1.74 -7.46
C ASN A 333 2.04 3.27 -7.45
N TYR A 334 2.07 3.86 -8.64
CA TYR A 334 2.14 5.30 -8.80
C TYR A 334 1.43 5.75 -10.09
N VAL A 335 1.06 7.02 -10.14
CA VAL A 335 0.43 7.64 -11.31
C VAL A 335 1.33 8.78 -11.80
N PRO A 336 1.93 8.69 -13.00
CA PRO A 336 2.66 9.79 -13.60
C PRO A 336 1.76 11.01 -13.82
N GLU A 337 2.31 12.21 -13.67
CA GLU A 337 1.63 13.47 -13.97
C GLU A 337 1.73 13.86 -15.47
N SER A 338 2.27 12.97 -16.34
CA SER A 338 2.44 13.23 -17.77
C SER A 338 1.14 13.66 -18.45
N HIS A 339 1.26 14.72 -19.25
CA HIS A 339 0.19 15.54 -19.80
C HIS A 339 -0.89 14.78 -20.60
N GLY A 340 -2.16 14.98 -20.23
CA GLY A 340 -3.32 14.70 -21.08
C GLY A 340 -3.74 13.23 -21.19
N GLY A 341 -4.79 12.84 -20.45
CA GLY A 341 -5.49 11.56 -20.62
C GLY A 341 -5.87 10.90 -19.30
N ARG A 342 -6.52 9.72 -19.38
CA ARG A 342 -6.83 8.88 -18.21
C ARG A 342 -5.53 8.61 -17.44
N LYS A 343 -5.51 9.00 -16.17
CA LYS A 343 -4.42 8.75 -15.23
C LYS A 343 -4.31 7.24 -14.99
N LYS A 344 -3.48 6.55 -15.78
CA LYS A 344 -3.27 5.10 -15.64
C LYS A 344 -2.26 4.82 -14.53
N PRO A 345 -2.61 3.97 -13.54
CA PRO A 345 -1.66 3.55 -12.53
C PRO A 345 -0.60 2.62 -13.13
N PHE A 346 0.65 2.89 -12.78
CA PHE A 346 1.81 2.05 -13.08
C PHE A 346 2.21 1.27 -11.83
N THR A 347 2.63 0.04 -12.04
CA THR A 347 3.16 -0.84 -10.99
C THR A 347 4.61 -1.20 -11.34
N ASN A 348 5.53 -0.84 -10.44
CA ASN A 348 6.87 -1.43 -10.45
C ASN A 348 6.93 -2.56 -9.43
N VAL A 349 7.49 -3.69 -9.83
CA VAL A 349 7.63 -4.88 -8.99
C VAL A 349 9.10 -5.24 -8.89
N SER A 350 9.60 -5.37 -7.66
CA SER A 350 10.86 -6.03 -7.35
C SER A 350 10.57 -7.42 -6.81
N VAL A 351 11.10 -8.46 -7.46
CA VAL A 351 11.04 -9.83 -6.97
C VAL A 351 12.37 -10.12 -6.29
N ILE A 352 12.36 -10.25 -4.96
CA ILE A 352 13.56 -10.49 -4.16
C ILE A 352 13.50 -11.87 -3.52
N HIS A 353 14.65 -12.52 -3.37
CA HIS A 353 14.75 -13.88 -2.85
C HIS A 353 15.68 -13.92 -1.66
N ASP A 354 15.29 -14.67 -0.63
CA ASP A 354 16.23 -15.06 0.43
C ASP A 354 17.21 -16.11 -0.13
N VAL A 355 18.50 -15.96 0.13
CA VAL A 355 19.54 -16.95 -0.22
C VAL A 355 19.21 -18.34 0.37
N LYS A 356 18.42 -18.42 1.44
CA LYS A 356 17.87 -19.67 1.96
C LYS A 356 17.15 -20.52 0.90
N ALA A 357 16.61 -19.89 -0.15
CA ALA A 357 16.05 -20.57 -1.31
C ALA A 357 17.03 -21.54 -1.99
N LEU A 358 18.33 -21.35 -1.80
CA LEU A 358 19.36 -22.14 -2.47
C LEU A 358 20.05 -23.14 -1.55
N GLU A 359 19.68 -23.20 -0.26
CA GLU A 359 20.25 -24.19 0.66
C GLU A 359 20.00 -25.64 0.21
N PRO A 360 18.81 -26.03 -0.32
CA PRO A 360 18.57 -27.41 -0.76
C PRO A 360 19.48 -27.89 -1.89
N ILE A 361 20.01 -26.97 -2.70
CA ILE A 361 20.83 -27.28 -3.89
C ILE A 361 22.31 -26.99 -3.68
N LYS A 362 22.71 -26.53 -2.48
CA LYS A 362 24.05 -26.04 -2.19
C LYS A 362 25.14 -27.09 -2.38
N ALA A 363 24.83 -28.35 -2.05
CA ALA A 363 25.77 -29.46 -2.25
C ALA A 363 25.95 -29.80 -3.73
N ASP A 364 24.88 -29.70 -4.52
CA ASP A 364 24.88 -30.08 -5.94
C ASP A 364 25.42 -28.99 -6.88
N LEU A 365 25.37 -27.73 -6.41
CA LEU A 365 25.72 -26.51 -7.16
C LEU A 365 26.42 -25.45 -6.26
N PRO A 366 27.58 -25.78 -5.66
CA PRO A 366 28.25 -24.90 -4.72
C PRO A 366 28.72 -23.58 -5.35
N GLU A 367 29.08 -23.57 -6.63
CA GLU A 367 29.53 -22.37 -7.35
C GLU A 367 28.39 -21.35 -7.50
N ILE A 368 27.20 -21.81 -7.92
CA ILE A 368 26.02 -20.96 -8.06
C ILE A 368 25.62 -20.38 -6.71
N TYR A 369 25.58 -21.21 -5.67
CA TYR A 369 25.29 -20.76 -4.31
C TYR A 369 26.28 -19.68 -3.88
N SER A 370 27.59 -19.88 -4.10
CA SER A 370 28.63 -18.92 -3.73
C SER A 370 28.48 -17.57 -4.46
N ILE A 371 28.19 -17.59 -5.76
CA ILE A 371 27.98 -16.39 -6.57
C ILE A 371 26.78 -15.60 -6.06
N ILE A 372 25.62 -16.25 -5.92
CA ILE A 372 24.40 -15.59 -5.44
C ILE A 372 24.59 -15.07 -4.01
N LYS A 373 25.21 -15.87 -3.13
CA LYS A 373 25.52 -15.45 -1.76
C LYS A 373 26.39 -14.20 -1.73
N ARG A 374 27.36 -14.06 -2.62
CA ARG A 374 28.21 -12.87 -2.73
C ARG A 374 27.45 -11.64 -3.24
N MET A 375 26.46 -11.84 -4.12
CA MET A 375 25.59 -10.75 -4.62
C MET A 375 24.56 -10.29 -3.58
N ALA A 376 24.13 -11.19 -2.70
CA ALA A 376 23.07 -10.92 -1.75
C ALA A 376 23.50 -9.98 -0.62
N SER A 377 22.62 -9.04 -0.27
CA SER A 377 22.80 -8.14 0.87
C SER A 377 22.23 -8.76 2.14
N ALA A 378 23.01 -8.74 3.23
CA ALA A 378 22.56 -9.18 4.54
C ALA A 378 21.95 -8.03 5.34
N SER A 379 20.86 -8.31 6.05
CA SER A 379 20.23 -7.46 7.06
C SER A 379 19.58 -8.33 8.15
N GLU A 380 18.94 -7.71 9.15
CA GLU A 380 18.19 -8.46 10.16
C GLU A 380 17.03 -9.27 9.54
N ALA A 381 16.44 -8.77 8.45
CA ALA A 381 15.38 -9.46 7.73
C ALA A 381 15.84 -10.78 7.07
N GLY A 382 17.15 -10.95 6.82
CA GLY A 382 17.70 -12.08 6.07
C GLY A 382 18.78 -11.67 5.08
N ARG A 383 19.12 -12.57 4.15
CA ARG A 383 20.13 -12.32 3.12
C ARG A 383 19.44 -12.37 1.75
N PHE A 384 19.25 -11.21 1.14
CA PHE A 384 18.40 -11.09 -0.05
C PHE A 384 19.17 -10.68 -1.29
N TYR A 385 18.71 -11.18 -2.43
CA TYR A 385 19.13 -10.69 -3.74
C TYR A 385 17.92 -10.37 -4.63
N LEU A 386 18.07 -9.40 -5.54
CA LEU A 386 17.07 -9.12 -6.57
C LEU A 386 17.10 -10.24 -7.61
N LEU A 387 15.98 -10.95 -7.75
CA LEU A 387 15.81 -11.96 -8.77
C LEU A 387 15.35 -11.34 -10.09
N ASP A 388 14.32 -10.50 -10.03
CA ASP A 388 13.64 -9.98 -11.21
C ASP A 388 13.03 -8.59 -10.94
N SER A 389 12.81 -7.83 -12.01
CA SER A 389 12.16 -6.53 -11.97
C SER A 389 11.16 -6.40 -13.11
N MET A 390 9.89 -6.23 -12.76
CA MET A 390 8.82 -6.00 -13.73
C MET A 390 8.30 -4.56 -13.62
N LYS A 391 7.89 -4.00 -14.75
CA LYS A 391 7.14 -2.75 -14.80
C LYS A 391 5.94 -2.95 -15.71
N GLY A 392 4.76 -2.65 -15.21
CA GLY A 392 3.52 -2.76 -15.96
C GLY A 392 2.57 -1.62 -15.67
N TYR A 393 1.50 -1.57 -16.43
CA TYR A 393 0.31 -0.77 -16.15
C TYR A 393 -0.83 -1.73 -15.89
N ALA A 394 -1.75 -1.38 -14.99
CA ALA A 394 -3.00 -2.13 -14.88
C ALA A 394 -3.75 -1.99 -16.20
N ASN A 395 -3.99 -3.10 -16.89
CA ASN A 395 -5.04 -3.16 -17.89
C ASN A 395 -6.31 -3.56 -17.15
N ASP A 396 -7.31 -2.69 -17.21
CA ASP A 396 -8.68 -3.04 -16.83
C ASP A 396 -9.21 -4.19 -17.69
#